data_AF-A0A892ZLD3-F1
#
_entry.id   AF-A0A892ZLD3-F1
#
_cell.length_a   1.000
_cell.length_b   1.000
_cell.length_c   1.000
_cell.angle_alpha   90.00
_cell.angle_beta   90.00
_cell.angle_gamma   90.00
#
_symmetry.space_group_name_H-M   'P 1'
#
loop_
_entity.id
_entity.type
_entity.pdbx_description
1 polymer ?
#
loop_
_entity_poly.entity_id
_entity_poly.type
_entity_poly.pdbx_seq_one_letter_code
_entity_poly.pdbx_strand_id
1 'polypeptide(L)' 'MTACADLAWWFGWSVQDVYALTLDELDAWLKEATRQIKAGYRKGL' A
#
# COMPACT_ATOMS: atom_id res chain seq x y z
N MET A 1 6.17 14.91 3.73
CA MET A 1 6.28 13.62 3.01
C MET A 1 6.58 12.49 4.00
N THR A 2 5.78 12.31 5.05
CA THR A 2 5.90 11.15 5.96
C THR A 2 5.07 9.99 5.46
N ALA A 3 3.83 10.26 5.04
CA ALA A 3 2.88 9.22 4.58
C ALA A 3 3.41 8.32 3.44
N CYS A 4 4.08 8.87 2.41
CA CYS A 4 4.64 8.03 1.33
C CYS A 4 5.79 7.15 1.82
N ALA A 5 6.61 7.64 2.75
CA ALA A 5 7.69 6.85 3.36
C ALA A 5 7.13 5.76 4.29
N ASP A 6 6.07 6.08 5.04
CA ASP A 6 5.38 5.12 5.90
C ASP A 6 4.76 3.99 5.06
N LEU A 7 4.07 4.31 3.97
CA LEU A 7 3.49 3.32 3.05
C LEU A 7 4.58 2.42 2.42
N ALA A 8 5.67 3.04 1.95
CA ALA A 8 6.80 2.31 1.40
C ALA A 8 7.37 1.29 2.41
N TRP A 9 7.57 1.71 3.65
CA TRP A 9 8.08 0.85 4.72
C TRP A 9 7.11 -0.29 5.09
N TRP A 10 5.83 0.03 5.32
CA TRP A 10 4.83 -0.96 5.75
C TRP A 10 4.59 -2.06 4.72
N PHE A 11 4.66 -1.71 3.43
CA PHE A 11 4.30 -2.63 2.34
C PHE A 11 5.50 -3.13 1.55
N GLY A 12 6.73 -2.75 1.94
CA GLY A 12 7.97 -3.18 1.31
C GLY A 12 8.14 -2.64 -0.10
N TRP A 13 7.59 -1.46 -0.40
CA TRP A 13 7.78 -0.75 -1.65
C TRP A 13 8.96 0.21 -1.55
N SER A 14 9.50 0.65 -2.69
CA SER A 14 10.32 1.85 -2.70
C SER A 14 9.44 3.09 -2.59
N VAL A 15 10.01 4.20 -2.13
CA VAL A 15 9.29 5.48 -2.11
C VAL A 15 8.93 5.94 -3.53
N GLN A 16 9.76 5.60 -4.52
CA GLN A 16 9.54 5.90 -5.94
C GLN A 16 8.30 5.16 -6.48
N ASP A 17 8.07 3.92 -6.06
CA ASP A 17 6.88 3.16 -6.48
C ASP A 17 5.59 3.84 -5.99
N VAL A 18 5.60 4.41 -4.78
CA VAL A 18 4.45 5.17 -4.26
C VAL A 18 4.19 6.43 -5.09
N TYR A 19 5.24 7.12 -5.54
CA TYR A 19 5.12 8.31 -6.39
C TYR A 19 4.75 8.01 -7.84
N ALA A 20 4.95 6.76 -8.30
CA ALA A 20 4.55 6.34 -9.63
C ALA A 20 3.02 6.14 -9.75
N LEU A 21 2.32 6.02 -8.62
CA LEU A 21 0.86 5.89 -8.58
C LEU A 21 0.17 7.25 -8.64
N THR A 22 -0.90 7.31 -9.42
CA THR A 22 -1.88 8.39 -9.28
C THR A 22 -2.63 8.27 -7.94
N LEU A 23 -3.28 9.35 -7.49
CA LEU A 23 -4.05 9.32 -6.24
C LEU A 23 -5.21 8.31 -6.29
N ASP A 24 -5.86 8.15 -7.44
CA ASP A 24 -6.96 7.20 -7.62
C ASP A 24 -6.48 5.74 -7.55
N GLU A 25 -5.33 5.44 -8.16
CA GLU A 25 -4.72 4.11 -8.08
C GLU A 25 -4.26 3.77 -6.67
N LEU A 26 -3.67 4.75 -5.97
CA LEU A 26 -3.27 4.58 -4.57
C LEU A 26 -4.49 4.35 -3.67
N ASP A 27 -5.59 5.09 -3.85
CA ASP A 27 -6.83 4.91 -3.11
C ASP A 27 -7.47 3.54 -3.37
N ALA A 28 -7.54 3.12 -4.64
CA ALA A 28 -8.05 1.80 -5.02
C ALA A 28 -7.21 0.68 -4.37
N TRP A 29 -5.89 0.83 -4.40
CA TRP A 29 -4.99 -0.13 -3.78
C TRP A 29 -5.14 -0.17 -2.25
N LEU A 30 -5.25 0.98 -1.58
CA LEU A 30 -5.45 1.06 -0.12
C LEU A 30 -6.76 0.42 0.33
N LYS A 31 -7.84 0.60 -0.45
CA LYS A 31 -9.13 -0.06 -0.21
C LYS A 31 -9.00 -1.58 -0.29
N GLU A 32 -8.31 -2.07 -1.30
CA GLU A 32 -8.09 -3.51 -1.47
C GLU A 32 -7.17 -4.09 -0.39
N ALA A 33 -6.05 -3.43 -0.07
CA ALA A 33 -5.17 -3.82 1.02
C ALA A 33 -5.92 -3.89 2.36
N THR A 34 -6.74 -2.87 2.66
CA THR A 34 -7.57 -2.85 3.88
C THR A 34 -8.59 -3.99 3.89
N ARG A 35 -9.23 -4.29 2.76
CA ARG A 35 -10.16 -5.41 2.63
C ARG A 35 -9.46 -6.73 2.92
N GLN A 36 -8.28 -6.94 2.34
CA GLN A 36 -7.51 -8.17 2.51
C GLN A 36 -7.04 -8.37 3.96
N ILE A 37 -6.56 -7.30 4.62
CA ILE A 37 -6.17 -7.32 6.03
C ILE A 37 -7.37 -7.64 6.92
N LYS A 38 -8.53 -7.01 6.70
CA LYS A 38 -9.76 -7.31 7.45
C LYS A 38 -10.26 -8.73 7.23
N ALA A 39 -10.09 -9.29 6.04
CA ALA A 39 -10.42 -10.68 5.72
C ALA A 39 -9.44 -11.69 6.34
N GLY A 40 -8.34 -11.22 6.96
CA GLY A 40 -7.33 -12.08 7.56
C GLY A 40 -6.45 -12.79 6.55
N TYR A 41 -6.39 -12.33 5.29
CA TYR A 41 -5.43 -12.87 4.33
C TYR A 41 -4.02 -12.62 4.84
N ARG A 42 -3.22 -13.69 4.86
CA ARG A 42 -1.80 -13.64 5.17
C ARG A 42 -1.03 -13.79 3.89
N LYS A 43 0.02 -12.99 3.70
CA LYS A 43 1.01 -13.22 2.64
C LYS A 43 1.55 -14.63 2.89
N GLY A 44 1.29 -15.56 1.96
CA GLY A 44 1.70 -16.96 2.10
C GLY A 44 3.20 -17.08 2.30
N LEU A 45 3.60 -18.00 3.19
CA LEU A 45 4.99 -18.39 3.46
C LEU A 45 5.73 -18.77 2.17
#